data_AF-A0A662U8W6-F1
#
_entry.id   AF-A0A662U8W6-F1
#
_cell.length_a   1.000
_cell.length_b   1.000
_cell.length_c   1.000
_cell.angle_alpha   90.00
_cell.angle_beta   90.00
_cell.angle_gamma   90.00
#
_symmetry.space_group_name_H-M   'P 1'
#
loop_
_entity.id
_entity.type
_entity.pdbx_description
1 polymer ?
#
loop_
_entity_poly.entity_id
_entity_poly.type
_entity_poly.pdbx_seq_one_letter_code
_entity_poly.pdbx_strand_id
1 'polypeptide(L)'
;MAVGVIYFSTRILGLPLLTMGMLMDSSLRVTGATRYSMVAILSSTALNTVLDPIMIFGLFGFPKMGVAGAALATILSIAYIIPLEYVFLRKINLTPIFGLGNEYIVKMFRVGAPTALERLVFAIGNNAYIARCSEVALAAHQIGIRIESFIYMSGFVFMVAASALVGQRIGFGNVEEVRNIEWEQLR
;
A
#
# COMPACT_ATOMS: atom_id res chain seq x y z
N MET A 1 -22.82 -12.33 7.18
CA MET A 1 -21.51 -13.01 7.36
C MET A 1 -20.99 -13.68 6.08
N ALA A 2 -21.80 -14.40 5.30
CA ALA A 2 -21.34 -15.13 4.10
C ALA A 2 -20.64 -14.26 3.02
N VAL A 3 -21.12 -13.04 2.77
CA VAL A 3 -20.54 -12.13 1.75
C VAL A 3 -19.12 -11.66 2.14
N GLY A 4 -18.89 -11.40 3.42
CA GLY A 4 -17.57 -11.02 3.93
C GLY A 4 -16.56 -12.15 3.80
N VAL A 5 -16.97 -13.40 4.10
CA VAL A 5 -16.10 -14.58 3.97
C VAL A 5 -15.65 -14.78 2.52
N ILE A 6 -16.55 -14.62 1.54
CA ILE A 6 -16.23 -14.76 0.11
C ILE A 6 -15.25 -13.67 -0.35
N TYR A 7 -15.44 -12.43 0.12
CA TYR A 7 -14.52 -11.34 -0.19
C TYR A 7 -13.12 -11.62 0.37
N PHE A 8 -13.05 -11.95 1.66
CA PHE A 8 -11.77 -12.19 2.34
C PHE A 8 -11.05 -13.42 1.81
N SER A 9 -11.74 -14.53 1.57
CA SER A 9 -11.13 -15.75 1.03
C SER A 9 -10.53 -15.51 -0.36
N THR A 10 -11.25 -14.78 -1.22
CA THR A 10 -10.76 -14.39 -2.55
C THR A 10 -9.57 -13.44 -2.42
N ARG A 11 -9.65 -12.44 -1.55
CA ARG A 11 -8.59 -11.42 -1.38
C ARG A 11 -7.30 -11.99 -0.81
N ILE A 12 -7.37 -12.98 0.08
CA ILE A 12 -6.20 -13.62 0.69
C ILE A 12 -5.31 -14.27 -0.37
N LEU A 13 -5.90 -14.85 -1.43
CA LEU A 13 -5.13 -15.43 -2.54
C LEU A 13 -4.25 -14.39 -3.26
N GLY A 14 -4.64 -13.12 -3.24
CA GLY A 14 -3.88 -12.01 -3.83
C GLY A 14 -2.82 -11.39 -2.91
N LEU A 15 -2.71 -11.82 -1.64
CA LEU A 15 -1.76 -11.22 -0.70
C LEU A 15 -0.29 -11.32 -1.16
N PRO A 16 0.21 -12.46 -1.70
CA PRO A 16 1.59 -12.53 -2.18
C PRO A 16 1.87 -11.56 -3.33
N LEU A 17 0.88 -11.35 -4.22
CA LEU A 17 0.99 -10.41 -5.33
C LEU A 17 0.99 -8.95 -4.82
N LEU A 18 0.18 -8.66 -3.80
CA LEU A 18 0.12 -7.36 -3.17
C LEU A 18 1.44 -7.00 -2.49
N THR A 19 2.02 -7.91 -1.71
CA THR A 19 3.31 -7.65 -1.06
C THR A 19 4.43 -7.51 -2.08
N MET A 20 4.43 -8.33 -3.14
CA MET A 20 5.41 -8.22 -4.23
C MET A 20 5.33 -6.87 -4.96
N GLY A 21 4.12 -6.42 -5.33
CA GLY A 21 3.93 -5.11 -5.95
C GLY A 21 4.39 -3.97 -5.03
N MET A 22 4.03 -4.02 -3.74
CA MET A 22 4.48 -3.01 -2.77
C MET A 22 6.00 -2.93 -2.62
N LEU A 23 6.70 -4.07 -2.69
CA LEU A 23 8.17 -4.11 -2.62
C LEU A 23 8.82 -3.48 -3.86
N MET A 24 8.32 -3.81 -5.05
CA MET A 24 8.83 -3.30 -6.32
C MET A 24 8.58 -1.78 -6.46
N ASP A 25 7.38 -1.34 -6.15
CA ASP A 25 6.98 0.06 -6.06
C ASP A 25 7.83 0.86 -5.05
N SER A 26 8.08 0.29 -3.86
CA SER A 26 8.97 0.90 -2.87
C SER A 26 10.40 1.03 -3.37
N SER A 27 10.89 0.06 -4.14
CA SER A 27 12.24 0.10 -4.73
C SER A 27 12.36 1.22 -5.78
N LEU A 28 11.33 1.44 -6.60
CA LEU A 28 11.27 2.55 -7.55
C LEU A 28 11.27 3.91 -6.84
N ARG A 29 10.53 4.05 -5.73
CA ARG A 29 10.52 5.29 -4.95
C ARG A 29 11.86 5.59 -4.31
N VAL A 30 12.47 4.61 -3.64
CA VAL A 30 13.74 4.80 -2.92
C VAL A 30 14.89 5.12 -3.88
N THR A 31 14.83 4.69 -5.13
CA THR A 31 15.85 4.99 -6.15
C THR A 31 15.63 6.33 -6.85
N GLY A 32 14.57 7.08 -6.50
CA GLY A 32 14.26 8.40 -7.09
C GLY A 32 13.49 8.30 -8.39
N ALA A 33 13.20 7.08 -8.84
CA ALA A 33 12.36 6.75 -9.99
C ALA A 33 10.85 6.89 -9.68
N THR A 34 10.46 7.92 -8.92
CA THR A 34 9.07 8.14 -8.47
C THR A 34 8.08 8.30 -9.62
N ARG A 35 8.50 8.85 -10.76
CA ARG A 35 7.66 8.93 -11.98
C ARG A 35 7.20 7.56 -12.47
N TYR A 36 8.06 6.55 -12.41
CA TYR A 36 7.71 5.20 -12.83
C TYR A 36 6.72 4.54 -11.86
N SER A 37 6.94 4.71 -10.55
CA SER A 37 5.99 4.30 -9.50
C SER A 37 4.61 4.95 -9.71
N MET A 38 4.57 6.26 -9.95
CA MET A 38 3.31 6.99 -10.21
C MET A 38 2.56 6.44 -11.43
N VAL A 39 3.25 6.21 -12.55
CA VAL A 39 2.63 5.65 -13.77
C VAL A 39 2.09 4.24 -13.51
N ALA A 40 2.82 3.41 -12.77
CA ALA A 40 2.38 2.06 -12.43
C ALA A 40 1.11 2.07 -11.56
N ILE A 41 1.09 2.88 -10.50
CA ILE A 41 -0.06 3.01 -9.60
C ILE A 41 -1.28 3.60 -10.32
N LEU A 42 -1.10 4.64 -11.12
CA LEU A 42 -2.20 5.28 -11.86
C LEU A 42 -2.81 4.33 -12.90
N SER A 43 -1.98 3.60 -13.64
CA SER A 43 -2.46 2.63 -14.62
C SER A 43 -3.16 1.44 -13.95
N SER A 44 -2.65 0.94 -12.83
CA SER A 44 -3.30 -0.11 -12.04
C SER A 44 -4.65 0.35 -11.48
N THR A 45 -4.72 1.58 -10.94
CA THR A 45 -5.97 2.17 -10.44
C THR A 45 -7.01 2.38 -11.53
N ALA A 46 -6.57 2.85 -12.71
CA ALA A 46 -7.44 3.01 -13.86
C ALA A 46 -8.00 1.66 -14.33
N LEU A 47 -7.15 0.62 -14.38
CA LEU A 47 -7.56 -0.73 -14.73
C LEU A 47 -8.56 -1.28 -13.70
N ASN A 48 -8.33 -1.07 -12.40
CA ASN A 48 -9.24 -1.48 -11.34
C ASN A 48 -10.62 -0.81 -11.48
N THR A 49 -10.63 0.50 -11.72
CA THR A 49 -11.85 1.29 -11.92
C THR A 49 -12.69 0.78 -13.09
N VAL A 50 -12.05 0.25 -14.14
CA VAL A 50 -12.73 -0.35 -15.29
C VAL A 50 -13.19 -1.78 -15.00
N LEU A 51 -12.36 -2.60 -14.35
CA LEU A 51 -12.69 -3.99 -14.06
C LEU A 51 -13.81 -4.16 -13.04
N ASP A 52 -13.89 -3.27 -12.05
CA ASP A 52 -14.90 -3.33 -10.99
C ASP A 52 -16.33 -3.37 -11.54
N PRO A 53 -16.83 -2.40 -12.34
CA PRO A 53 -18.18 -2.46 -12.87
C PRO A 53 -18.40 -3.66 -13.80
N ILE A 54 -17.38 -4.10 -14.53
CA ILE A 54 -17.47 -5.28 -15.41
C ILE A 54 -17.73 -6.55 -14.60
N MET A 55 -16.95 -6.77 -13.55
CA MET A 55 -17.00 -8.01 -12.76
C MET A 55 -18.12 -8.00 -11.70
N ILE A 56 -18.43 -6.83 -11.13
CA ILE A 56 -19.52 -6.68 -10.16
C ILE A 56 -20.86 -6.84 -10.86
N PHE A 57 -21.10 -6.09 -11.94
CA PHE A 57 -22.39 -6.03 -12.61
C PHE A 57 -22.53 -6.98 -13.82
N GLY A 58 -21.47 -7.69 -14.19
CA GLY A 58 -21.50 -8.63 -15.32
C GLY A 58 -21.74 -7.93 -16.66
N LEU A 59 -21.05 -6.82 -16.90
CA LEU A 59 -21.14 -6.08 -18.17
C LEU A 59 -20.40 -6.87 -19.28
N PHE A 60 -20.74 -6.61 -20.55
CA PHE A 60 -20.10 -7.24 -21.72
C PHE A 60 -20.19 -8.79 -21.77
N GLY A 61 -21.24 -9.37 -21.19
CA GLY A 61 -21.46 -10.82 -21.19
C GLY A 61 -20.70 -11.57 -20.08
N PHE A 62 -20.04 -10.86 -19.16
CA PHE A 62 -19.42 -11.46 -17.99
C PHE A 62 -20.47 -11.92 -16.96
N PRO A 63 -20.22 -13.01 -16.21
CA PRO A 63 -21.09 -13.40 -15.10
C PRO A 63 -21.12 -12.32 -14.01
N LYS A 64 -22.29 -12.10 -13.40
CA LYS A 64 -22.46 -11.21 -12.24
C LYS A 64 -21.84 -11.83 -11.01
N MET A 65 -20.61 -11.44 -10.68
CA MET A 65 -19.87 -11.98 -9.53
C MET A 65 -20.05 -11.17 -8.24
N GLY A 66 -20.66 -9.97 -8.32
CA GLY A 66 -20.90 -9.11 -7.17
C GLY A 66 -19.62 -8.84 -6.37
N VAL A 67 -19.65 -9.12 -5.07
CA VAL A 67 -18.52 -8.85 -4.16
C VAL A 67 -17.28 -9.70 -4.46
N ALA A 68 -17.45 -10.92 -4.97
CA ALA A 68 -16.31 -11.73 -5.42
C ALA A 68 -15.63 -11.10 -6.65
N GLY A 69 -16.42 -10.46 -7.52
CA GLY A 69 -15.92 -9.71 -8.67
C GLY A 69 -15.05 -8.53 -8.27
N ALA A 70 -15.45 -7.76 -7.25
CA ALA A 70 -14.65 -6.65 -6.72
C ALA A 70 -13.29 -7.12 -6.16
N ALA A 71 -13.28 -8.24 -5.42
CA ALA A 71 -12.04 -8.82 -4.91
C ALA A 71 -11.11 -9.24 -6.06
N LEU A 72 -11.66 -9.91 -7.08
CA LEU A 72 -10.90 -10.43 -8.22
C LEU A 72 -10.37 -9.30 -9.12
N ALA A 73 -11.19 -8.27 -9.39
CA ALA A 73 -10.78 -7.07 -10.11
C ALA A 73 -9.57 -6.40 -9.45
N THR A 74 -9.54 -6.33 -8.11
CA THR A 74 -8.38 -5.76 -7.42
C THR A 74 -7.15 -6.65 -7.55
N ILE A 75 -7.30 -7.97 -7.43
CA ILE A 75 -6.17 -8.91 -7.56
C ILE A 75 -5.55 -8.81 -8.95
N LEU A 76 -6.38 -8.76 -10.00
CA LEU A 76 -5.89 -8.59 -11.37
C LEU A 76 -5.20 -7.26 -11.59
N SER A 77 -5.71 -6.19 -10.98
CA SER A 77 -5.10 -4.85 -11.08
C SER A 77 -3.74 -4.78 -10.40
N ILE A 78 -3.59 -5.47 -9.26
CA ILE A 78 -2.30 -5.63 -8.59
C ILE A 78 -1.39 -6.55 -9.40
N ALA A 79 -1.89 -7.67 -9.93
CA ALA A 79 -1.11 -8.58 -10.75
C ALA A 79 -0.55 -7.89 -12.01
N TYR A 80 -1.30 -6.93 -12.58
CA TYR A 80 -0.86 -6.10 -13.69
C TYR A 80 0.32 -5.17 -13.33
N ILE A 81 0.43 -4.72 -12.08
CA ILE A 81 1.49 -3.79 -11.65
C ILE A 81 2.88 -4.46 -11.70
N ILE A 82 2.96 -5.74 -11.34
CA ILE A 82 4.21 -6.49 -11.20
C ILE A 82 5.04 -6.51 -12.50
N PRO A 83 4.52 -6.95 -13.66
CA PRO A 83 5.31 -6.95 -14.90
C PRO A 83 5.67 -5.53 -15.36
N LEU A 84 4.82 -4.54 -15.11
CA LEU A 84 5.08 -3.15 -15.49
C LEU A 84 6.23 -2.56 -14.67
N GLU A 85 6.19 -2.74 -13.36
CA GLU A 85 7.26 -2.29 -12.45
C GLU A 85 8.55 -3.07 -12.69
N TYR A 86 8.47 -4.35 -13.06
CA TYR A 86 9.66 -5.12 -13.47
C TYR A 86 10.37 -4.47 -14.66
N VAL A 87 9.61 -4.05 -15.68
CA VAL A 87 10.16 -3.33 -16.84
C VAL A 87 10.78 -2.00 -16.41
N PHE A 88 10.14 -1.25 -15.51
CA PHE A 88 10.67 0.02 -15.01
C PHE A 88 11.94 -0.16 -14.17
N LEU A 89 12.00 -1.17 -13.31
CA LEU A 89 13.19 -1.52 -12.53
C LEU A 89 14.36 -1.87 -13.46
N ARG A 90 14.12 -2.63 -14.53
CA ARG A 90 15.14 -2.91 -15.54
C ARG A 90 15.62 -1.66 -16.27
N LYS A 91 14.76 -0.67 -16.54
CA LYS A 91 15.17 0.60 -17.17
C LYS A 91 16.13 1.41 -16.31
N ILE A 92 16.08 1.24 -14.99
CA ILE A 92 16.98 1.91 -14.03
C ILE A 92 18.12 1.00 -13.54
N ASN A 93 18.36 -0.11 -14.24
CA ASN A 93 19.40 -1.10 -13.92
C ASN A 93 19.28 -1.74 -12.52
N LEU A 94 18.08 -1.76 -11.93
CA LEU A 94 17.78 -2.58 -10.77
C LEU A 94 17.14 -3.88 -11.21
N THR A 95 17.87 -4.98 -11.10
CA THR A 95 17.33 -6.33 -11.31
C THR A 95 17.05 -6.99 -9.97
N PRO A 96 15.86 -7.59 -9.76
CA PRO A 96 15.59 -8.36 -8.56
C PRO A 96 16.61 -9.50 -8.43
N ILE A 97 17.27 -9.58 -7.28
CA ILE A 97 18.20 -10.68 -6.98
C ILE A 97 17.40 -11.76 -6.23
N PHE A 98 17.42 -12.99 -6.75
CA PHE A 98 16.85 -14.14 -6.07
C PHE A 98 17.94 -14.79 -5.20
N GLY A 99 17.71 -14.84 -3.88
CA GLY A 99 18.65 -15.38 -2.90
C GLY A 99 19.18 -14.32 -1.94
N LEU A 100 18.33 -13.87 -1.01
CA LEU A 100 18.75 -12.99 0.08
C LEU A 100 19.52 -13.79 1.13
N GLY A 101 20.67 -13.28 1.56
CA GLY A 101 21.39 -13.81 2.71
C GLY A 101 20.56 -13.69 3.99
N ASN A 102 20.68 -14.67 4.88
CA ASN A 102 19.88 -14.76 6.11
C ASN A 102 19.99 -13.49 6.99
N GLU A 103 21.14 -12.80 6.93
CA GLU A 103 21.39 -11.53 7.61
C GLU A 103 20.42 -10.42 7.19
N TYR A 104 20.14 -10.27 5.89
CA TYR A 104 19.22 -9.25 5.37
C TYR A 104 17.78 -9.54 5.79
N ILE A 105 17.39 -10.82 5.84
CA ILE A 105 16.07 -11.23 6.30
C ILE A 105 15.89 -10.85 7.79
N VAL A 106 16.87 -11.16 8.64
CA VAL A 106 16.82 -10.79 10.07
C VAL A 106 16.77 -9.27 10.24
N LYS A 107 17.53 -8.52 9.45
CA LYS A 107 17.53 -7.06 9.49
C LYS A 107 16.16 -6.49 9.07
N MET A 108 15.56 -7.01 8.00
CA MET A 108 14.21 -6.62 7.57
C MET A 108 13.16 -6.90 8.66
N PHE A 109 13.22 -8.07 9.31
CA PHE A 109 12.32 -8.41 10.41
C PHE A 109 12.54 -7.50 11.62
N ARG A 110 13.78 -7.19 12.00
CA ARG A 110 14.06 -6.29 13.13
C ARG A 110 13.52 -4.88 12.92
N VAL A 111 13.53 -4.39 11.68
CA VAL A 111 12.98 -3.06 11.34
C VAL A 111 11.47 -3.09 11.17
N GLY A 112 10.91 -4.13 10.52
CA GLY A 112 9.48 -4.23 10.23
C GLY A 112 8.61 -4.69 11.39
N ALA A 113 9.14 -5.54 12.29
CA ALA A 113 8.40 -6.06 13.45
C ALA A 113 7.82 -4.97 14.38
N PRO A 114 8.57 -3.93 14.80
CA PRO A 114 8.00 -2.88 15.64
C PRO A 114 6.86 -2.13 14.95
N THR A 115 7.00 -1.79 13.65
CA THR A 115 5.93 -1.13 12.89
C THR A 115 4.70 -2.02 12.73
N ALA A 116 4.89 -3.33 12.52
CA ALA A 116 3.79 -4.29 12.45
C ALA A 116 3.06 -4.39 13.79
N LEU A 117 3.80 -4.45 14.91
CA LEU A 117 3.22 -4.48 16.26
C LEU A 117 2.44 -3.20 16.57
N GLU A 118 2.99 -2.03 16.24
CA GLU A 118 2.30 -0.75 16.39
C GLU A 118 0.96 -0.75 15.65
N ARG A 119 0.97 -1.16 14.38
CA ARG A 119 -0.24 -1.27 13.54
C ARG A 119 -1.26 -2.24 14.12
N LEU A 120 -0.81 -3.38 14.64
CA LEU A 120 -1.67 -4.38 15.28
C LEU A 120 -2.30 -3.85 16.57
N VAL A 121 -1.51 -3.22 17.45
CA VAL A 121 -1.99 -2.63 18.69
C VAL A 121 -3.02 -1.54 18.41
N PHE A 122 -2.74 -0.67 17.43
CA PHE A 122 -3.68 0.37 17.02
C PHE A 122 -4.99 -0.22 16.48
N ALA A 123 -4.91 -1.24 15.62
CA ALA A 123 -6.10 -1.89 15.06
C ALA A 123 -6.96 -2.57 16.14
N ILE A 124 -6.34 -3.28 17.08
CA ILE A 124 -7.04 -3.95 18.18
C ILE A 124 -7.65 -2.91 19.13
N GLY A 125 -6.88 -1.88 19.49
CA GLY A 125 -7.34 -0.81 20.37
C GLY A 125 -8.56 -0.07 19.79
N ASN A 126 -8.50 0.26 18.50
CA ASN A 126 -9.61 0.94 17.83
C ASN A 126 -10.87 0.07 17.76
N ASN A 127 -10.74 -1.23 17.44
CA ASN A 127 -11.89 -2.15 17.43
C ASN A 127 -12.49 -2.35 18.83
N ALA A 128 -11.65 -2.45 19.87
CA ALA A 128 -12.10 -2.58 21.24
C ALA A 128 -12.81 -1.32 21.76
N TYR A 129 -12.37 -0.14 21.31
CA TYR A 129 -13.02 1.14 21.59
C TYR A 129 -14.41 1.21 20.92
N ILE A 130 -14.46 0.93 19.61
CA ILE A 130 -15.70 0.95 18.82
C ILE A 130 -16.74 -0.03 19.37
N ALA A 131 -16.34 -1.21 19.82
CA ALA A 131 -17.24 -2.21 20.39
C ALA A 131 -17.96 -1.74 21.67
N ARG A 132 -17.50 -0.66 22.31
CA ARG A 132 -18.08 -0.09 23.53
C ARG A 132 -18.93 1.16 23.27
N CYS A 133 -18.99 1.66 22.04
CA CYS A 133 -19.75 2.84 21.68
C CYS A 133 -21.22 2.52 21.37
N SER A 134 -22.12 3.46 21.64
CA SER A 134 -23.50 3.38 21.17
C SER A 134 -23.56 3.59 19.65
N GLU A 135 -24.63 3.12 19.00
CA GLU A 135 -24.81 3.25 17.54
C GLU A 135 -24.70 4.70 17.05
N VAL A 136 -25.28 5.65 17.81
CA VAL A 136 -25.23 7.09 17.48
C VAL A 136 -23.80 7.62 17.59
N ALA A 137 -23.06 7.24 18.63
CA ALA A 137 -21.66 7.63 18.79
C ALA A 137 -20.78 7.04 17.69
N LEU A 138 -21.02 5.79 17.29
CA LEU A 138 -20.31 5.13 16.20
C LEU A 138 -20.56 5.80 14.85
N ALA A 139 -21.82 6.17 14.57
CA ALA A 139 -22.18 6.89 13.35
C ALA A 139 -21.48 8.27 13.30
N ALA A 140 -21.49 9.02 14.41
CA ALA A 140 -20.79 10.30 14.51
C ALA A 140 -19.26 10.13 14.35
N HIS A 141 -18.68 9.12 14.98
CA HIS A 141 -17.26 8.78 14.85
C HIS A 141 -16.89 8.43 13.41
N GLN A 142 -17.73 7.69 12.70
CA GLN A 142 -17.48 7.31 11.30
C GLN A 142 -17.50 8.52 10.36
N ILE A 143 -18.34 9.52 10.63
CA ILE A 143 -18.34 10.81 9.92
C ILE A 143 -17.04 11.57 10.23
N GLY A 144 -16.64 11.62 11.50
CA GLY A 144 -15.40 12.24 11.95
C GLY A 144 -14.17 11.66 11.25
N ILE A 145 -14.02 10.34 11.25
CA ILE A 145 -12.92 9.64 10.56
C ILE A 145 -12.87 9.99 9.07
N ARG A 146 -14.03 10.13 8.39
CA ARG A 146 -14.04 10.47 6.97
C ARG A 146 -13.47 11.86 6.71
N ILE A 147 -13.80 12.84 7.56
CA ILE A 147 -13.28 14.20 7.48
C ILE A 147 -11.78 14.21 7.83
N GLU A 148 -11.41 13.53 8.91
CA GLU A 148 -10.02 13.40 9.36
C GLU A 148 -9.14 12.74 8.29
N SER A 149 -9.65 11.71 7.61
CA SER A 149 -8.91 10.96 6.59
C SER A 149 -8.40 11.85 5.45
N PHE A 150 -9.15 12.89 5.06
CA PHE A 150 -8.68 13.83 4.04
C PHE A 150 -7.45 14.63 4.50
N ILE A 151 -7.44 15.05 5.76
CA ILE A 151 -6.32 15.78 6.37
C ILE A 151 -5.13 14.83 6.55
N TYR A 152 -5.39 13.65 7.11
CA TYR A 152 -4.37 12.63 7.37
C TYR A 152 -3.67 12.18 6.08
N MET A 153 -4.42 11.98 4.98
CA MET A 153 -3.86 11.56 3.72
C MET A 153 -2.85 12.58 3.16
N SER A 154 -3.11 13.87 3.33
CA SER A 154 -2.18 14.93 2.91
C SER A 154 -0.85 14.83 3.66
N GLY A 155 -0.90 14.72 5.00
CA GLY A 155 0.30 14.54 5.82
C GLY A 155 1.04 13.24 5.53
N PHE A 156 0.30 12.17 5.25
CA PHE A 156 0.86 10.86 4.91
C PHE A 156 1.71 10.90 3.63
N VAL A 157 1.29 11.65 2.60
CA VAL A 157 2.09 11.81 1.37
C VAL A 157 3.43 12.49 1.66
N PHE A 158 3.45 13.55 2.48
CA PHE A 158 4.70 14.21 2.88
C PHE A 158 5.60 13.28 3.69
N MET A 159 5.04 12.50 4.62
CA MET A 159 5.79 11.51 5.40
C MET A 159 6.47 10.47 4.50
N VAL A 160 5.77 9.95 3.49
CA VAL A 160 6.34 8.97 2.55
C VAL A 160 7.45 9.60 1.70
N ALA A 161 7.26 10.84 1.23
CA ALA A 161 8.28 11.57 0.47
C ALA A 161 9.53 11.84 1.33
N ALA A 162 9.34 12.26 2.59
CA ALA A 162 10.40 12.45 3.57
C ALA A 162 11.23 11.19 3.75
N SER A 163 10.56 10.07 4.02
CA SER A 163 11.19 8.78 4.29
C SER A 163 12.04 8.32 3.11
N ALA A 164 11.54 8.51 1.87
CA ALA A 164 12.29 8.19 0.66
C ALA A 164 13.54 9.09 0.51
N LEU A 165 13.41 10.41 0.72
CA LEU A 165 14.53 11.36 0.64
C LEU A 165 15.60 11.08 1.69
N VAL A 166 15.19 10.89 2.96
CA VAL A 166 16.11 10.54 4.05
C VAL A 166 16.82 9.22 3.76
N GLY A 167 16.09 8.20 3.31
CA GLY A 167 16.66 6.91 2.91
C GLY A 167 17.72 7.04 1.82
N GLN A 168 17.48 7.88 0.81
CA GLN A 168 18.47 8.18 -0.24
C GLN A 168 19.71 8.88 0.31
N ARG A 169 19.54 9.95 1.09
CA ARG A 169 20.66 10.75 1.61
C ARG A 169 21.55 9.92 2.53
N ILE A 170 20.96 9.08 3.38
CA ILE A 170 21.71 8.11 4.19
C ILE A 170 22.46 7.13 3.29
N GLY A 171 21.82 6.62 2.23
CA GLY A 171 22.44 5.72 1.26
C GLY A 171 23.63 6.32 0.50
N PHE A 172 23.63 7.63 0.25
CA PHE A 172 24.75 8.36 -0.37
C PHE A 172 25.83 8.82 0.63
N GLY A 173 25.65 8.59 1.93
CA GLY A 173 26.59 9.03 2.97
C GLY A 173 26.48 10.50 3.40
N ASN A 174 25.49 11.25 2.88
CA ASN A 174 25.28 12.68 3.19
C ASN A 174 24.41 12.86 4.44
N VAL A 175 24.91 12.44 5.60
CA VAL A 175 24.16 12.48 6.87
C VAL A 175 23.88 13.91 7.35
N GLU A 176 24.74 14.88 7.02
CA GLU A 176 24.49 16.30 7.38
C GLU A 176 23.26 16.90 6.67
N GLU A 177 22.95 16.42 5.46
CA GLU A 177 21.82 16.90 4.66
C GLU A 177 20.48 16.33 5.19
N VAL A 178 20.52 15.17 5.87
CA VAL A 178 19.36 14.58 6.54
C VAL A 178 18.82 15.51 7.63
N ARG A 179 19.71 16.13 8.41
CA ARG A 179 19.31 17.08 9.46
C ARG A 179 18.55 18.27 8.88
N ASN A 180 18.97 18.79 7.73
CA ASN A 180 18.29 19.91 7.08
C ASN A 180 16.90 19.53 6.54
N ILE A 181 16.75 18.30 6.00
CA ILE A 181 15.44 17.79 5.56
C ILE A 181 14.49 17.69 6.75
N GLU A 182 14.96 17.17 7.89
CA GLU A 182 14.15 17.11 9.13
C GLU A 182 13.69 18.50 9.58
N TRP A 183 14.57 19.51 9.53
CA TRP A 183 14.22 20.89 9.90
C TRP A 183 13.25 21.57 8.91
N GLU A 184 13.36 21.29 7.61
CA GLU A 184 12.43 21.81 6.60
C GLU A 184 11.03 21.18 6.71
N GLN A 185 10.92 19.94 7.19
CA GLN A 185 9.63 19.28 7.41
C GLN A 185 8.84 19.85 8.59
N LEU A 186 9.54 20.39 9.58
CA LEU A 186 8.95 20.91 10.82
C LEU A 186 8.53 22.39 10.73
N ARG A 187 8.83 23.05 9.61
CA ARG A 187 8.54 24.47 9.37
C ARG A 187 7.29 24.66 8.51
#